data_AF-A0A7Y7QF99-F1
#
_entry.id   AF-A0A7Y7QF99-F1
#
_cell.length_a   1.000
_cell.length_b   1.000
_cell.length_c   1.000
_cell.angle_alpha   90.00
_cell.angle_beta   90.00
_cell.angle_gamma   90.00
#
_symmetry.space_group_name_H-M   'P 1'
#
loop_
_entity.id
_entity.type
_entity.pdbx_description
1 polymer ?
#
loop_
_entity_poly.entity_id
_entity_poly.type
_entity_poly.pdbx_seq_one_letter_code
_entity_poly.pdbx_strand_id
1 'polypeptide(L)'
;AIDAAGSADAVDQAKNAGIKAIDAQHQSGQAVATRKDDAKKAIDDEAAKVTEAIDHDSSLTDAEKKAQKQGVVTEADKAKKAIDAAGSADAVDQAKNAGIKAIDAQHQSGQAVATRKDDAKKAIDDEAAKVTEAIDHDSSLTDAEKKAQKQGVVTEADKAKKAIDAAGSADAVDKAKDAGIKAIDAQHQSGTAVATRKDDAKKAIDAEAAKVIKAINQDPTLTDAEKAAQKQAVATEADKAKKAIDAAKGADAVDQAKAAGIKAIDAQHHSGQTIAAQKDAAKKAIDDEAAKVIKAIDQDPTLTDAEKAAQKQAVAAEADKAKKAIDAAGNADTVNQAKAAGIKAINDQHRSGKGQKVTKATPLPTTKAPETPAAPKTKVITSSEGNLPKTGEQQSLWMVILGALLSLFSGLWFAKKKASH
;
A
#
# COMPACT_ATOMS: atom_id res chain seq x y z
N ALA A 1 67.82 -19.82 95.72
CA ALA A 1 69.21 -19.55 95.25
C ALA A 1 69.84 -18.51 96.16
N ILE A 2 69.29 -17.29 96.19
CA ILE A 2 69.61 -16.25 97.19
C ILE A 2 69.46 -16.81 98.62
N ASP A 3 68.40 -17.58 98.87
CA ASP A 3 68.03 -18.18 100.17
C ASP A 3 69.00 -19.28 100.65
N ALA A 4 69.99 -19.65 99.82
CA ALA A 4 71.02 -20.63 100.12
C ALA A 4 72.44 -20.00 100.19
N ALA A 5 72.53 -18.67 100.13
CA ALA A 5 73.81 -17.96 100.15
C ALA A 5 74.31 -17.73 101.58
N GLY A 6 75.52 -18.21 101.89
CA GLY A 6 76.13 -18.12 103.23
C GLY A 6 76.87 -16.81 103.54
N SER A 7 76.89 -15.83 102.64
CA SER A 7 77.56 -14.53 102.83
C SER A 7 76.90 -13.43 101.99
N ALA A 8 77.18 -12.16 102.31
CA ALA A 8 76.70 -11.02 101.53
C ALA A 8 77.16 -11.08 100.07
N ASP A 9 78.44 -11.38 99.82
CA ASP A 9 79.01 -11.52 98.47
C ASP A 9 78.33 -12.65 97.67
N ALA A 10 77.91 -13.73 98.35
CA ALA A 10 77.18 -14.83 97.73
C ALA A 10 75.72 -14.45 97.42
N VAL A 11 75.08 -13.60 98.25
CA VAL A 11 73.74 -13.04 97.98
C VAL A 11 73.78 -12.15 96.75
N ASP A 12 74.73 -11.21 96.65
CA ASP A 12 74.84 -10.33 95.48
C ASP A 12 75.25 -11.10 94.21
N GLN A 13 76.08 -12.14 94.30
CA GLN A 13 76.35 -13.04 93.17
C GLN A 13 75.08 -13.80 92.73
N ALA A 14 74.32 -14.37 93.66
CA ALA A 14 73.08 -15.09 93.34
C ALA A 14 72.01 -14.17 92.73
N LYS A 15 71.90 -12.92 93.23
CA LYS A 15 71.04 -11.86 92.69
C LYS A 15 71.45 -11.45 91.28
N ASN A 16 72.74 -11.16 91.05
CA ASN A 16 73.25 -10.75 89.74
C ASN A 16 73.18 -11.89 88.70
N ALA A 17 73.35 -13.14 89.11
CA ALA A 17 73.10 -14.32 88.27
C ALA A 17 71.60 -14.48 87.96
N GLY A 18 70.72 -14.27 88.94
CA GLY A 18 69.26 -14.30 88.77
C GLY A 18 68.76 -13.25 87.78
N ILE A 19 69.24 -12.00 87.91
CA ILE A 19 68.92 -10.91 86.96
C ILE A 19 69.35 -11.30 85.55
N LYS A 20 70.61 -11.72 85.36
CA LYS A 20 71.10 -12.19 84.04
C LYS A 20 70.31 -13.36 83.46
N ALA A 21 69.80 -14.27 84.31
CA ALA A 21 68.98 -15.39 83.87
C ALA A 21 67.57 -14.94 83.42
N ILE A 22 67.00 -13.93 84.07
CA ILE A 22 65.72 -13.31 83.67
C ILE A 22 65.91 -12.50 82.37
N ASP A 23 66.97 -11.70 82.28
CA ASP A 23 67.31 -10.94 81.07
C ASP A 23 67.55 -11.88 79.87
N ALA A 24 68.21 -13.03 80.08
CA ALA A 24 68.44 -14.04 79.05
C ALA A 24 67.17 -14.81 78.63
N GLN A 25 66.07 -14.74 79.40
CA GLN A 25 64.76 -15.26 78.98
C GLN A 25 63.99 -14.26 78.10
N HIS A 26 64.36 -12.98 78.09
CA HIS A 26 63.75 -11.98 77.21
C HIS A 26 64.27 -12.13 75.77
N GLN A 27 63.53 -12.90 74.96
CA GLN A 27 63.68 -12.89 73.51
C GLN A 27 62.89 -11.71 72.92
N SER A 28 63.59 -10.70 72.41
CA SER A 28 62.95 -9.57 71.73
C SER A 28 62.27 -10.02 70.45
N GLY A 29 60.95 -9.78 70.34
CA GLY A 29 60.22 -9.94 69.08
C GLY A 29 60.71 -8.98 67.99
N GLN A 30 60.22 -9.18 66.76
CA GLN A 30 60.49 -8.30 65.63
C GLN A 30 60.20 -6.83 65.96
N ALA A 31 61.11 -5.93 65.59
CA ALA A 31 60.94 -4.50 65.82
C ALA A 31 59.66 -3.96 65.18
N VAL A 32 58.92 -3.11 65.91
CA VAL A 32 57.62 -2.58 65.46
C VAL A 32 57.73 -1.81 64.15
N ALA A 33 58.85 -1.14 63.88
CA ALA A 33 59.11 -0.49 62.59
C ALA A 33 59.10 -1.50 61.43
N THR A 34 59.92 -2.55 61.50
CA THR A 34 59.95 -3.62 60.48
C THR A 34 58.58 -4.27 60.31
N ARG A 35 57.85 -4.51 61.40
CA ARG A 35 56.49 -5.07 61.34
C ARG A 35 55.51 -4.13 60.63
N LYS A 36 55.65 -2.80 60.76
CA LYS A 36 54.86 -1.82 59.99
C LYS A 36 55.18 -1.87 58.51
N ASP A 37 56.45 -2.00 58.14
CA ASP A 37 56.85 -2.03 56.73
C ASP A 37 56.42 -3.33 56.05
N ASP A 38 56.56 -4.48 56.73
CA ASP A 38 55.99 -5.77 56.29
C ASP A 38 54.46 -5.69 56.15
N ALA A 39 53.77 -5.04 57.10
CA ALA A 39 52.33 -4.86 57.06
C ALA A 39 51.87 -3.95 55.91
N LYS A 40 52.61 -2.87 55.61
CA LYS A 40 52.36 -2.01 54.45
C LYS A 40 52.57 -2.77 53.15
N LYS A 41 53.64 -3.59 53.05
CA LYS A 41 53.87 -4.44 51.88
C LYS A 41 52.73 -5.43 51.67
N ALA A 42 52.24 -6.08 52.73
CA ALA A 42 51.08 -6.97 52.65
C ALA A 42 49.80 -6.24 52.17
N ILE A 43 49.62 -4.97 52.52
CA ILE A 43 48.53 -4.12 51.98
C ILE A 43 48.73 -3.80 50.51
N ASP A 44 49.95 -3.52 50.05
CA ASP A 44 50.26 -3.30 48.63
C ASP A 44 50.10 -4.57 47.78
N ASP A 45 50.57 -5.72 48.28
CA ASP A 45 50.43 -7.03 47.63
C ASP A 45 48.95 -7.41 47.47
N GLU A 46 48.12 -7.16 48.48
CA GLU A 46 46.68 -7.43 48.43
C GLU A 46 45.93 -6.42 47.55
N ALA A 47 46.29 -5.14 47.60
CA ALA A 47 45.72 -4.13 46.69
C ALA A 47 46.00 -4.46 45.21
N ALA A 48 47.18 -5.02 44.90
CA ALA A 48 47.49 -5.53 43.57
C ALA A 48 46.63 -6.74 43.20
N LYS A 49 46.55 -7.75 44.07
CA LYS A 49 45.74 -8.97 43.89
C LYS A 49 44.25 -8.68 43.65
N VAL A 50 43.64 -7.79 44.43
CA VAL A 50 42.23 -7.40 44.24
C VAL A 50 42.05 -6.55 42.97
N THR A 51 43.02 -5.70 42.62
CA THR A 51 43.00 -4.95 41.35
C THR A 51 43.01 -5.89 40.14
N GLU A 52 43.85 -6.93 40.16
CA GLU A 52 43.92 -7.95 39.11
C GLU A 52 42.63 -8.77 39.01
N ALA A 53 42.02 -9.14 40.14
CA ALA A 53 40.71 -9.79 40.18
C ALA A 53 39.61 -8.93 39.53
N ILE A 54 39.56 -7.63 39.83
CA ILE A 54 38.63 -6.67 39.22
C ILE A 54 38.89 -6.52 37.71
N ASP A 55 40.15 -6.55 37.27
CA ASP A 55 40.50 -6.50 35.85
C ASP A 55 40.02 -7.74 35.08
N HIS A 56 40.15 -8.93 35.67
CA HIS A 56 39.76 -10.19 35.03
C HIS A 56 38.25 -10.52 35.12
N ASP A 57 37.50 -9.89 36.03
CA ASP A 57 36.05 -10.10 36.12
C ASP A 57 35.33 -9.62 34.85
N SER A 58 34.70 -10.53 34.11
CA SER A 58 33.98 -10.20 32.86
C SER A 58 32.54 -9.73 33.06
N SER A 59 32.00 -9.83 34.28
CA SER A 59 30.67 -9.34 34.66
C SER A 59 30.61 -7.83 34.86
N LEU A 60 31.77 -7.21 35.13
CA LEU A 60 31.92 -5.77 35.33
C LEU A 60 32.21 -5.06 34.00
N THR A 61 31.58 -3.90 33.83
CA THR A 61 31.94 -2.92 32.79
C THR A 61 33.22 -2.17 33.13
N ASP A 62 33.87 -1.58 32.13
CA ASP A 62 35.01 -0.66 32.28
C ASP A 62 34.74 0.44 33.33
N ALA A 63 33.50 0.92 33.43
CA ALA A 63 33.07 1.92 34.40
C ALA A 63 33.01 1.38 35.84
N GLU A 64 32.42 0.19 36.04
CA GLU A 64 32.34 -0.47 37.35
C GLU A 64 33.74 -0.89 37.85
N LYS A 65 34.58 -1.43 36.96
CA LYS A 65 35.99 -1.74 37.26
C LYS A 65 36.75 -0.51 37.73
N LYS A 66 36.61 0.62 37.03
CA LYS A 66 37.25 1.88 37.41
C LYS A 66 36.80 2.35 38.80
N ALA A 67 35.53 2.18 39.15
CA ALA A 67 35.02 2.53 40.47
C ALA A 67 35.60 1.63 41.57
N GLN A 68 35.59 0.30 41.39
CA GLN A 68 36.08 -0.65 42.39
C GLN A 68 37.60 -0.51 42.65
N LYS A 69 38.41 -0.31 41.59
CA LYS A 69 39.85 -0.03 41.74
C LYS A 69 40.13 1.26 42.52
N GLN A 70 39.30 2.30 42.32
CA GLN A 70 39.42 3.53 43.11
C GLN A 70 39.08 3.28 44.60
N GLY A 71 38.15 2.36 44.88
CA GLY A 71 37.90 1.84 46.22
C GLY A 71 39.12 1.12 46.83
N VAL A 72 39.74 0.20 46.08
CA VAL A 72 40.97 -0.53 46.48
C VAL A 72 42.07 0.43 46.90
N VAL A 73 42.38 1.43 46.04
CA VAL A 73 43.38 2.46 46.35
C VAL A 73 43.02 3.23 47.62
N THR A 74 41.75 3.59 47.80
CA THR A 74 41.28 4.38 48.96
C THR A 74 41.42 3.63 50.29
N GLU A 75 41.03 2.35 50.33
CA GLU A 75 41.15 1.53 51.54
C GLU A 75 42.60 1.08 51.82
N ALA A 76 43.42 0.86 50.79
CA ALA A 76 44.86 0.63 50.96
C ALA A 76 45.57 1.83 51.61
N ASP A 77 45.30 3.05 51.13
CA ASP A 77 45.84 4.29 51.69
C ASP A 77 45.45 4.51 53.16
N LYS A 78 44.21 4.15 53.50
CA LYS A 78 43.64 4.21 54.86
C LYS A 78 44.25 3.14 55.78
N ALA A 79 44.45 1.92 55.28
CA ALA A 79 45.09 0.84 56.01
C ALA A 79 46.55 1.17 56.35
N LYS A 80 47.32 1.73 55.40
CA LYS A 80 48.69 2.21 55.64
C LYS A 80 48.72 3.28 56.75
N LYS A 81 47.82 4.26 56.71
CA LYS A 81 47.68 5.30 57.75
C LYS A 81 47.35 4.71 59.12
N ALA A 82 46.52 3.65 59.19
CA ALA A 82 46.24 2.94 60.44
C ALA A 82 47.44 2.14 60.97
N ILE A 83 48.22 1.49 60.08
CA ILE A 83 49.48 0.82 60.42
C ILE A 83 50.51 1.82 60.94
N ASP A 84 50.63 2.99 60.32
CA ASP A 84 51.52 4.06 60.79
C ASP A 84 51.11 4.60 62.17
N ALA A 85 49.82 4.74 62.45
CA ALA A 85 49.30 5.15 63.76
C ALA A 85 49.43 4.08 64.87
N ALA A 86 49.63 2.81 64.54
CA ALA A 86 49.65 1.72 65.52
C ALA A 86 50.84 1.80 66.50
N GLY A 87 50.56 1.70 67.81
CA GLY A 87 51.57 1.82 68.87
C GLY A 87 52.24 0.51 69.32
N SER A 88 51.73 -0.66 68.91
CA SER A 88 52.23 -1.98 69.32
C SER A 88 52.20 -2.98 68.15
N ALA A 89 52.89 -4.11 68.30
CA ALA A 89 52.89 -5.18 67.30
C ALA A 89 51.48 -5.72 67.02
N ASP A 90 50.67 -5.92 68.06
CA ASP A 90 49.30 -6.41 67.93
C ASP A 90 48.39 -5.39 67.22
N ALA A 91 48.59 -4.10 67.48
CA ALA A 91 47.84 -3.04 66.80
C ALA A 91 48.21 -2.93 65.31
N VAL A 92 49.48 -3.19 64.96
CA VAL A 92 49.93 -3.28 63.55
C VAL A 92 49.26 -4.46 62.84
N ASP A 93 49.20 -5.63 63.47
CA ASP A 93 48.53 -6.80 62.88
C ASP A 93 47.01 -6.63 62.77
N GLN A 94 46.37 -6.02 63.76
CA GLN A 94 44.94 -5.68 63.69
C GLN A 94 44.64 -4.68 62.56
N ALA A 95 45.45 -3.62 62.42
CA ALA A 95 45.31 -2.66 61.33
C ALA A 95 45.53 -3.29 59.95
N LYS A 96 46.55 -4.15 59.81
CA LYS A 96 46.83 -4.94 58.60
C LYS A 96 45.64 -5.85 58.23
N ASN A 97 45.18 -6.66 59.17
CA ASN A 97 44.11 -7.63 58.93
C ASN A 97 42.75 -6.96 58.63
N ALA A 98 42.47 -5.81 59.28
CA ALA A 98 41.30 -4.99 58.97
C ALA A 98 41.42 -4.33 57.59
N GLY A 99 42.61 -3.86 57.21
CA GLY A 99 42.91 -3.29 55.90
C GLY A 99 42.74 -4.28 54.76
N ILE A 100 43.35 -5.47 54.87
CA ILE A 100 43.17 -6.59 53.93
C ILE A 100 41.68 -6.87 53.70
N LYS A 101 40.91 -7.06 54.79
CA LYS A 101 39.47 -7.31 54.70
C LYS A 101 38.67 -6.16 54.06
N ALA A 102 39.11 -4.91 54.24
CA ALA A 102 38.46 -3.76 53.63
C ALA A 102 38.79 -3.62 52.13
N ILE A 103 39.97 -4.10 51.71
CA ILE A 103 40.43 -4.17 50.32
C ILE A 103 39.72 -5.33 49.59
N ASP A 104 39.69 -6.53 50.18
CA ASP A 104 38.94 -7.69 49.66
C ASP A 104 37.48 -7.33 49.33
N ALA A 105 36.83 -6.55 50.21
CA ALA A 105 35.44 -6.13 50.08
C ALA A 105 35.16 -5.12 48.93
N GLN A 106 36.19 -4.62 48.24
CA GLN A 106 36.03 -3.70 47.11
C GLN A 106 35.71 -4.44 45.80
N HIS A 107 36.13 -5.71 45.64
CA HIS A 107 35.72 -6.52 44.49
C HIS A 107 34.32 -7.07 44.73
N GLN A 108 33.39 -6.69 43.85
CA GLN A 108 32.00 -7.13 43.87
C GLN A 108 31.60 -7.42 42.42
N SER A 109 31.39 -8.69 42.06
CA SER A 109 31.00 -9.03 40.68
C SER A 109 29.68 -8.37 40.27
N GLY A 110 29.61 -7.96 39.02
CA GLY A 110 28.44 -7.34 38.41
C GLY A 110 27.37 -8.36 38.00
N GLN A 111 26.45 -7.93 37.13
CA GLN A 111 25.46 -8.86 36.56
C GLN A 111 26.16 -9.96 35.75
N ALA A 112 25.87 -11.22 36.06
CA ALA A 112 26.41 -12.37 35.35
C ALA A 112 26.20 -12.25 33.83
N VAL A 113 27.28 -12.46 33.06
CA VAL A 113 27.31 -12.21 31.61
C VAL A 113 26.22 -12.99 30.87
N ALA A 114 25.86 -14.19 31.34
CA ALA A 114 24.74 -14.96 30.79
C ALA A 114 23.40 -14.22 30.91
N THR A 115 23.04 -13.73 32.11
CA THR A 115 21.80 -12.97 32.32
C THR A 115 21.80 -11.68 31.50
N ARG A 116 22.94 -10.96 31.44
CA ARG A 116 23.07 -9.74 30.62
C ARG A 116 22.87 -10.03 29.13
N LYS A 117 23.31 -11.20 28.63
CA LYS A 117 23.04 -11.64 27.26
C LYS A 117 21.56 -11.91 27.02
N ASP A 118 20.87 -12.54 27.96
CA ASP A 118 19.47 -12.90 27.79
C ASP A 118 18.56 -11.66 27.87
N ASP A 119 18.86 -10.71 28.76
CA ASP A 119 18.23 -9.38 28.78
C ASP A 119 18.48 -8.62 27.47
N ALA A 120 19.72 -8.65 26.94
CA ALA A 120 20.07 -8.02 25.67
C ALA A 120 19.34 -8.67 24.47
N LYS A 121 19.20 -10.00 24.45
CA LYS A 121 18.40 -10.71 23.43
C LYS A 121 16.92 -10.33 23.50
N LYS A 122 16.37 -10.20 24.72
CA LYS A 122 14.98 -9.75 24.91
C LYS A 122 14.79 -8.33 24.38
N ALA A 123 15.71 -7.41 24.64
CA ALA A 123 15.66 -6.05 24.10
C ALA A 123 15.70 -6.03 22.55
N ILE A 124 16.46 -6.95 21.93
CA ILE A 124 16.47 -7.15 20.46
C ILE A 124 15.13 -7.69 19.95
N ASP A 125 14.47 -8.61 20.66
CA ASP A 125 13.13 -9.12 20.29
C ASP A 125 12.03 -8.07 20.47
N ASP A 126 12.06 -7.30 21.56
CA ASP A 126 11.13 -6.21 21.82
C ASP A 126 11.22 -5.13 20.73
N GLU A 127 12.44 -4.78 20.30
CA GLU A 127 12.68 -3.80 19.24
C GLU A 127 12.32 -4.34 17.85
N ALA A 128 12.65 -5.61 17.55
CA ALA A 128 12.22 -6.25 16.32
C ALA A 128 10.68 -6.28 16.17
N ALA A 129 9.95 -6.45 17.28
CA ALA A 129 8.50 -6.34 17.29
C ALA A 129 8.02 -4.90 17.03
N LYS A 130 8.58 -3.90 17.74
CA LYS A 130 8.27 -2.46 17.57
C LYS A 130 8.48 -1.97 16.14
N VAL A 131 9.61 -2.30 15.50
CA VAL A 131 9.87 -1.91 14.10
C VAL A 131 8.98 -2.68 13.12
N THR A 132 8.67 -3.95 13.39
CA THR A 132 7.70 -4.72 12.58
C THR A 132 6.30 -4.09 12.59
N GLU A 133 5.84 -3.62 13.75
CA GLU A 133 4.56 -2.91 13.90
C GLU A 133 4.57 -1.54 13.18
N ALA A 134 5.67 -0.79 13.26
CA ALA A 134 5.83 0.46 12.51
C ALA A 134 5.75 0.25 10.98
N ILE A 135 6.40 -0.81 10.46
CA ILE A 135 6.33 -1.20 9.04
C ILE A 135 4.90 -1.63 8.65
N ASP A 136 4.17 -2.33 9.53
CA ASP A 136 2.76 -2.70 9.27
C ASP A 136 1.85 -1.48 9.16
N HIS A 137 2.03 -0.49 10.05
CA HIS A 137 1.19 0.71 10.07
C HIS A 137 1.55 1.78 9.04
N ASP A 138 2.74 1.71 8.42
CA ASP A 138 3.12 2.63 7.35
C ASP A 138 2.23 2.45 6.10
N SER A 139 1.45 3.48 5.74
CA SER A 139 0.55 3.44 4.59
C SER A 139 1.21 3.84 3.26
N SER A 140 2.45 4.35 3.29
CA SER A 140 3.23 4.72 2.11
C SER A 140 3.87 3.51 1.42
N LEU A 141 4.06 2.42 2.17
CA LEU A 141 4.62 1.15 1.72
C LEU A 141 3.53 0.22 1.15
N THR A 142 3.87 -0.46 0.06
CA THR A 142 3.12 -1.62 -0.44
C THR A 142 3.38 -2.86 0.42
N ASP A 143 2.48 -3.84 0.35
CA ASP A 143 2.65 -5.15 1.00
C ASP A 143 3.97 -5.84 0.59
N ALA A 144 4.45 -5.59 -0.63
CA ALA A 144 5.74 -6.09 -1.12
C ALA A 144 6.94 -5.42 -0.42
N GLU A 145 6.91 -4.08 -0.28
CA GLU A 145 7.95 -3.31 0.41
C GLU A 145 7.96 -3.64 1.92
N LYS A 146 6.77 -3.75 2.55
CA LYS A 146 6.63 -4.18 3.95
C LYS A 146 7.23 -5.56 4.19
N LYS A 147 6.93 -6.53 3.32
CA LYS A 147 7.48 -7.88 3.41
C LYS A 147 9.00 -7.89 3.32
N ALA A 148 9.59 -7.05 2.47
CA ALA A 148 11.05 -6.91 2.36
C ALA A 148 11.66 -6.31 3.63
N GLN A 149 11.11 -5.21 4.16
CA GLN A 149 11.64 -4.55 5.36
C GLN A 149 11.53 -5.45 6.62
N LYS A 150 10.41 -6.16 6.81
CA LYS A 150 10.28 -7.15 7.90
C LYS A 150 11.29 -8.29 7.80
N GLN A 151 11.60 -8.74 6.59
CA GLN A 151 12.66 -9.76 6.40
C GLN A 151 14.03 -9.20 6.79
N GLY A 152 14.29 -7.90 6.54
CA GLY A 152 15.45 -7.17 7.04
C GLY A 152 15.50 -7.13 8.57
N VAL A 153 14.39 -6.78 9.23
CA VAL A 153 14.26 -6.77 10.71
C VAL A 153 14.64 -8.12 11.30
N VAL A 154 14.08 -9.22 10.77
CA VAL A 154 14.42 -10.59 11.22
C VAL A 154 15.91 -10.88 11.01
N THR A 155 16.48 -10.51 9.87
CA THR A 155 17.90 -10.77 9.55
C THR A 155 18.87 -10.01 10.47
N GLU A 156 18.61 -8.74 10.77
CA GLU A 156 19.45 -7.96 11.68
C GLU A 156 19.24 -8.34 13.15
N ALA A 157 18.03 -8.74 13.57
CA ALA A 157 17.79 -9.30 14.90
C ALA A 157 18.56 -10.61 15.12
N ASP A 158 18.54 -11.52 14.15
CA ASP A 158 19.30 -12.78 14.19
C ASP A 158 20.82 -12.54 14.29
N LYS A 159 21.31 -11.52 13.59
CA LYS A 159 22.72 -11.10 13.56
C LYS A 159 23.13 -10.43 14.88
N ALA A 160 22.28 -9.59 15.46
CA ALA A 160 22.48 -8.99 16.77
C ALA A 160 22.54 -10.05 17.88
N LYS A 161 21.61 -11.02 17.88
CA LYS A 161 21.63 -12.15 18.82
C LYS A 161 22.94 -12.95 18.73
N LYS A 162 23.41 -13.26 17.51
CA LYS A 162 24.70 -13.94 17.30
C LYS A 162 25.90 -13.13 17.81
N ALA A 163 25.87 -11.80 17.68
CA ALA A 163 26.90 -10.92 18.25
C ALA A 163 26.86 -10.87 19.79
N ILE A 164 25.67 -10.86 20.38
CA ILE A 164 25.45 -10.96 21.84
C ILE A 164 25.94 -12.34 22.35
N ASP A 165 25.66 -13.43 21.65
CA ASP A 165 26.14 -14.76 22.03
C ASP A 165 27.69 -14.87 21.94
N ALA A 166 28.31 -14.22 20.97
CA ALA A 166 29.77 -14.15 20.83
C ALA A 166 30.48 -13.23 21.85
N ALA A 167 29.76 -12.34 22.54
CA ALA A 167 30.37 -11.37 23.47
C ALA A 167 30.98 -12.05 24.71
N GLY A 168 32.22 -11.66 25.06
CA GLY A 168 32.96 -12.24 26.20
C GLY A 168 32.82 -11.51 27.54
N SER A 169 32.26 -10.28 27.55
CA SER A 169 32.18 -9.41 28.73
C SER A 169 30.95 -8.51 28.71
N ALA A 170 30.65 -7.88 29.84
CA ALA A 170 29.56 -6.93 30.02
C ALA A 170 29.51 -5.85 28.92
N ASP A 171 30.60 -5.11 28.71
CA ASP A 171 30.67 -4.07 27.67
C ASP A 171 30.49 -4.61 26.25
N ALA A 172 30.96 -5.83 25.96
CA ALA A 172 30.81 -6.44 24.65
C ALA A 172 29.34 -6.80 24.38
N VAL A 173 28.60 -7.24 25.40
CA VAL A 173 27.15 -7.51 25.31
C VAL A 173 26.39 -6.22 25.05
N ASP A 174 26.66 -5.15 25.81
CA ASP A 174 25.97 -3.87 25.63
C ASP A 174 26.28 -3.21 24.28
N LYS A 175 27.55 -3.24 23.84
CA LYS A 175 27.94 -2.73 22.51
C LYS A 175 27.28 -3.53 21.37
N ALA A 176 27.11 -4.85 21.51
CA ALA A 176 26.40 -5.68 20.53
C ALA A 176 24.89 -5.41 20.49
N LYS A 177 24.25 -5.26 21.66
CA LYS A 177 22.85 -4.88 21.83
C LYS A 177 22.54 -3.52 21.19
N ASP A 178 23.32 -2.48 21.54
CA ASP A 178 23.12 -1.12 21.06
C ASP A 178 23.38 -0.97 19.55
N ALA A 179 24.28 -1.78 18.99
CA ALA A 179 24.49 -1.86 17.55
C ALA A 179 23.35 -2.59 16.84
N GLY A 180 22.83 -3.67 17.44
CA GLY A 180 21.69 -4.43 16.93
C GLY A 180 20.41 -3.61 16.85
N ILE A 181 20.06 -2.90 17.94
CA ILE A 181 18.91 -1.98 17.99
C ILE A 181 18.95 -0.99 16.82
N LYS A 182 20.08 -0.30 16.64
CA LYS A 182 20.26 0.69 15.54
C LYS A 182 20.17 0.06 14.15
N ALA A 183 20.63 -1.18 13.98
CA ALA A 183 20.53 -1.90 12.72
C ALA A 183 19.09 -2.36 12.40
N ILE A 184 18.29 -2.63 13.44
CA ILE A 184 16.87 -2.98 13.35
C ILE A 184 16.02 -1.73 13.06
N ASP A 185 16.22 -0.62 13.80
CA ASP A 185 15.58 0.68 13.54
C ASP A 185 15.75 1.10 12.07
N ALA A 186 16.96 0.94 11.52
CA ALA A 186 17.30 1.31 10.14
C ALA A 186 16.60 0.49 9.04
N GLN A 187 15.85 -0.57 9.38
CA GLN A 187 15.09 -1.38 8.42
C GLN A 187 13.76 -0.74 8.03
N HIS A 188 13.15 0.10 8.89
CA HIS A 188 11.95 0.84 8.52
C HIS A 188 12.33 2.08 7.71
N GLN A 189 11.86 2.13 6.46
CA GLN A 189 12.09 3.25 5.55
C GLN A 189 10.78 3.53 4.83
N SER A 190 10.13 4.67 5.09
CA SER A 190 8.86 5.02 4.43
C SER A 190 8.99 5.13 2.91
N GLY A 191 7.97 4.67 2.20
CA GLY A 191 7.87 4.72 0.75
C GLY A 191 7.35 6.07 0.23
N THR A 192 6.97 6.10 -1.05
CA THR A 192 6.37 7.30 -1.66
C THR A 192 5.08 7.68 -0.93
N ALA A 193 5.06 8.89 -0.35
CA ALA A 193 3.92 9.42 0.38
C ALA A 193 2.60 9.28 -0.40
N VAL A 194 1.55 8.80 0.29
CA VAL A 194 0.27 8.42 -0.33
C VAL A 194 -0.36 9.57 -1.13
N ALA A 195 -0.20 10.82 -0.69
CA ALA A 195 -0.65 12.00 -1.43
C ALA A 195 0.03 12.13 -2.81
N THR A 196 1.37 12.09 -2.86
CA THR A 196 2.15 12.11 -4.11
C THR A 196 1.75 10.95 -5.03
N ARG A 197 1.61 9.74 -4.46
CA ARG A 197 1.20 8.54 -5.20
C ARG A 197 -0.20 8.71 -5.82
N LYS A 198 -1.14 9.32 -5.11
CA LYS A 198 -2.48 9.67 -5.63
C LYS A 198 -2.41 10.67 -6.76
N ASP A 199 -1.60 11.71 -6.64
CA ASP A 199 -1.53 12.75 -7.66
C ASP A 199 -0.85 12.27 -8.94
N ASP A 200 0.18 11.42 -8.84
CA ASP A 200 0.77 10.74 -10.01
C ASP A 200 -0.16 9.68 -10.62
N ALA A 201 -1.02 9.03 -9.81
CA ALA A 201 -2.09 8.19 -10.31
C ALA A 201 -3.16 8.98 -11.08
N LYS A 202 -3.58 10.16 -10.58
CA LYS A 202 -4.50 11.07 -11.28
C LYS A 202 -3.93 11.56 -12.60
N LYS A 203 -2.66 12.00 -12.63
CA LYS A 203 -1.96 12.41 -13.87
C LYS A 203 -1.96 11.29 -14.92
N ALA A 204 -1.77 10.03 -14.50
CA ALA A 204 -1.84 8.88 -15.40
C ALA A 204 -3.26 8.62 -15.93
N ILE A 205 -4.29 8.79 -15.10
CA ILE A 205 -5.70 8.73 -15.54
C ILE A 205 -6.02 9.83 -16.57
N ASP A 206 -5.54 11.06 -16.35
CA ASP A 206 -5.72 12.17 -17.30
C ASP A 206 -4.97 11.94 -18.63
N ALA A 207 -3.74 11.43 -18.57
CA ALA A 207 -2.97 11.08 -19.76
C ALA A 207 -3.64 9.96 -20.58
N GLU A 208 -4.22 8.96 -19.90
CA GLU A 208 -4.91 7.86 -20.56
C GLU A 208 -6.27 8.29 -21.14
N ALA A 209 -7.06 9.07 -20.39
CA ALA A 209 -8.27 9.69 -20.92
C ALA A 209 -7.99 10.50 -22.19
N ALA A 210 -6.90 11.28 -22.23
CA ALA A 210 -6.49 12.01 -23.42
C ALA A 210 -6.06 11.09 -24.59
N LYS A 211 -5.37 9.97 -24.32
CA LYS A 211 -5.00 8.95 -25.31
C LYS A 211 -6.25 8.31 -25.94
N VAL A 212 -7.22 7.87 -25.15
CA VAL A 212 -8.46 7.24 -25.64
C VAL A 212 -9.36 8.26 -26.36
N ILE A 213 -9.51 9.49 -25.84
CA ILE A 213 -10.24 10.57 -26.53
C ILE A 213 -9.62 10.88 -27.90
N LYS A 214 -8.29 10.84 -28.02
CA LYS A 214 -7.60 11.00 -29.30
C LYS A 214 -7.93 9.86 -30.28
N ALA A 215 -7.91 8.60 -29.82
CA ALA A 215 -8.29 7.46 -30.64
C ALA A 215 -9.74 7.56 -31.16
N ILE A 216 -10.70 7.87 -30.27
CA ILE A 216 -12.12 8.07 -30.63
C ILE A 216 -12.30 9.17 -31.67
N ASN A 217 -11.61 10.31 -31.52
CA ASN A 217 -11.67 11.40 -32.51
C ASN A 217 -11.13 10.97 -33.89
N GLN A 218 -10.03 10.20 -33.91
CA GLN A 218 -9.34 9.76 -35.12
C GLN A 218 -10.02 8.57 -35.83
N ASP A 219 -10.91 7.84 -35.16
CA ASP A 219 -11.65 6.72 -35.76
C ASP A 219 -12.62 7.21 -36.86
N PRO A 220 -12.49 6.77 -38.13
CA PRO A 220 -13.39 7.18 -39.20
C PRO A 220 -14.74 6.43 -39.17
N THR A 221 -14.81 5.28 -38.49
CA THR A 221 -15.99 4.39 -38.48
C THR A 221 -17.13 4.90 -37.60
N LEU A 222 -16.84 5.82 -36.68
CA LEU A 222 -17.79 6.44 -35.78
C LEU A 222 -18.32 7.76 -36.34
N THR A 223 -19.62 7.99 -36.18
CA THR A 223 -20.24 9.30 -36.35
C THR A 223 -19.83 10.27 -35.25
N ASP A 224 -19.91 11.57 -35.50
CA ASP A 224 -19.67 12.60 -34.48
C ASP A 224 -20.55 12.44 -33.23
N ALA A 225 -21.76 11.89 -33.37
CA ALA A 225 -22.65 11.56 -32.26
C ALA A 225 -22.12 10.39 -31.40
N GLU A 226 -21.67 9.30 -32.02
CA GLU A 226 -21.05 8.17 -31.32
C GLU A 226 -19.73 8.59 -30.66
N LYS A 227 -18.94 9.43 -31.34
CA LYS A 227 -17.72 10.02 -30.77
C LYS A 227 -18.02 10.88 -29.55
N ALA A 228 -19.07 11.69 -29.58
CA ALA A 228 -19.50 12.49 -28.43
C ALA A 228 -19.89 11.59 -27.25
N ALA A 229 -20.66 10.52 -27.50
CA ALA A 229 -21.05 9.56 -26.47
C ALA A 229 -19.85 8.83 -25.85
N GLN A 230 -18.92 8.30 -26.65
CA GLN A 230 -17.74 7.59 -26.14
C GLN A 230 -16.78 8.54 -25.39
N LYS A 231 -16.61 9.79 -25.85
CA LYS A 231 -15.81 10.80 -25.12
C LYS A 231 -16.44 11.15 -23.76
N GLN A 232 -17.77 11.25 -23.68
CA GLN A 232 -18.47 11.45 -22.41
C GLN A 232 -18.32 10.24 -21.48
N ALA A 233 -18.31 9.01 -22.02
CA ALA A 233 -18.06 7.80 -21.24
C ALA A 233 -16.63 7.76 -20.68
N VAL A 234 -15.61 8.10 -21.49
CA VAL A 234 -14.21 8.27 -21.02
C VAL A 234 -14.12 9.26 -19.87
N ALA A 235 -14.71 10.45 -20.01
CA ALA A 235 -14.70 11.47 -18.94
C ALA A 235 -15.37 10.96 -17.65
N THR A 236 -16.50 10.25 -17.78
CA THR A 236 -17.25 9.70 -16.65
C THR A 236 -16.44 8.64 -15.89
N GLU A 237 -15.74 7.76 -16.61
CA GLU A 237 -14.92 6.71 -15.98
C GLU A 237 -13.60 7.27 -15.43
N ALA A 238 -13.01 8.29 -16.06
CA ALA A 238 -11.86 9.01 -15.51
C ALA A 238 -12.19 9.71 -14.18
N ASP A 239 -13.34 10.37 -14.07
CA ASP A 239 -13.83 10.95 -12.81
C ASP A 239 -14.07 9.88 -11.73
N LYS A 240 -14.60 8.72 -12.11
CA LYS A 240 -14.82 7.57 -11.22
C LYS A 240 -13.49 6.98 -10.74
N ALA A 241 -12.49 6.86 -11.62
CA ALA A 241 -11.14 6.44 -11.27
C ALA A 241 -10.45 7.42 -10.30
N LYS A 242 -10.54 8.73 -10.56
CA LYS A 242 -10.02 9.77 -9.65
C LYS A 242 -10.65 9.68 -8.26
N LYS A 243 -11.98 9.54 -8.18
CA LYS A 243 -12.71 9.34 -6.91
C LYS A 243 -12.27 8.07 -6.16
N ALA A 244 -11.99 6.97 -6.87
CA ALA A 244 -11.45 5.75 -6.27
C ALA A 244 -10.02 5.94 -5.74
N ILE A 245 -9.16 6.66 -6.49
CA ILE A 245 -7.81 7.04 -6.06
C ILE A 245 -7.87 7.94 -4.82
N ASP A 246 -8.78 8.91 -4.77
CA ASP A 246 -8.97 9.76 -3.58
C ASP A 246 -9.47 9.00 -2.36
N ALA A 247 -10.34 7.99 -2.54
CA ALA A 247 -10.83 7.12 -1.46
C ALA A 247 -9.79 6.10 -0.94
N ALA A 248 -8.75 5.78 -1.72
CA ALA A 248 -7.72 4.82 -1.34
C ALA A 248 -6.93 5.26 -0.08
N LYS A 249 -6.59 4.31 0.81
CA LYS A 249 -5.98 4.60 2.13
C LYS A 249 -4.49 4.25 2.26
N GLY A 250 -3.88 3.64 1.24
CA GLY A 250 -2.48 3.25 1.24
C GLY A 250 -1.99 2.88 -0.16
N ALA A 251 -0.70 2.59 -0.27
CA ALA A 251 0.02 2.36 -1.53
C ALA A 251 -0.70 1.45 -2.54
N ASP A 252 -0.92 0.17 -2.19
CA ASP A 252 -1.52 -0.81 -3.10
C ASP A 252 -2.95 -0.43 -3.52
N ALA A 253 -3.72 0.20 -2.65
CA ALA A 253 -5.08 0.64 -2.97
C ALA A 253 -5.09 1.78 -4.01
N VAL A 254 -4.07 2.66 -3.99
CA VAL A 254 -3.89 3.70 -5.02
C VAL A 254 -3.50 3.08 -6.36
N ASP A 255 -2.53 2.15 -6.34
CA ASP A 255 -2.00 1.53 -7.55
C ASP A 255 -3.05 0.59 -8.21
N GLN A 256 -3.86 -0.11 -7.41
CA GLN A 256 -5.01 -0.88 -7.88
C GLN A 256 -6.12 0.02 -8.46
N ALA A 257 -6.48 1.13 -7.80
CA ALA A 257 -7.48 2.07 -8.31
C ALA A 257 -7.05 2.70 -9.64
N LYS A 258 -5.77 3.05 -9.78
CA LYS A 258 -5.14 3.50 -11.02
C LYS A 258 -5.26 2.45 -12.13
N ALA A 259 -4.86 1.21 -11.86
CA ALA A 259 -4.87 0.13 -12.86
C ALA A 259 -6.31 -0.24 -13.31
N ALA A 260 -7.27 -0.26 -12.38
CA ALA A 260 -8.68 -0.47 -12.69
C ALA A 260 -9.26 0.68 -13.53
N GLY A 261 -8.92 1.94 -13.19
CA GLY A 261 -9.34 3.12 -13.92
C GLY A 261 -8.82 3.16 -15.36
N ILE A 262 -7.52 2.92 -15.56
CA ILE A 262 -6.89 2.81 -16.90
C ILE A 262 -7.63 1.77 -17.75
N LYS A 263 -7.80 0.55 -17.23
CA LYS A 263 -8.51 -0.52 -17.95
C LYS A 263 -9.95 -0.16 -18.31
N ALA A 264 -10.66 0.55 -17.42
CA ALA A 264 -12.04 0.95 -17.65
C ALA A 264 -12.15 2.12 -18.64
N ILE A 265 -11.13 2.99 -18.74
CA ILE A 265 -11.01 4.06 -19.73
C ILE A 265 -10.67 3.51 -21.12
N ASP A 266 -9.67 2.63 -21.23
CA ASP A 266 -9.34 1.92 -22.49
C ASP A 266 -10.59 1.22 -23.06
N ALA A 267 -11.41 0.62 -22.19
CA ALA A 267 -12.63 -0.08 -22.55
C ALA A 267 -13.81 0.82 -22.98
N GLN A 268 -13.63 2.12 -23.20
CA GLN A 268 -14.68 3.01 -23.73
C GLN A 268 -14.62 3.19 -25.25
N HIS A 269 -13.43 3.09 -25.87
CA HIS A 269 -13.32 3.18 -27.34
C HIS A 269 -13.78 1.88 -27.99
N HIS A 270 -14.83 1.99 -28.81
CA HIS A 270 -15.34 0.90 -29.64
C HIS A 270 -15.49 1.43 -31.07
N SER A 271 -14.85 0.81 -32.07
CA SER A 271 -15.08 1.18 -33.46
C SER A 271 -16.48 0.77 -33.94
N GLY A 272 -17.04 1.55 -34.86
CA GLY A 272 -18.31 1.27 -35.52
C GLY A 272 -18.17 0.21 -36.63
N GLN A 273 -19.21 0.07 -37.46
CA GLN A 273 -19.14 -0.76 -38.67
C GLN A 273 -18.06 -0.23 -39.62
N THR A 274 -17.38 -1.11 -40.35
CA THR A 274 -16.35 -0.69 -41.32
C THR A 274 -16.95 0.24 -42.39
N ILE A 275 -16.16 1.20 -42.87
CA ILE A 275 -16.64 2.17 -43.88
C ILE A 275 -17.12 1.48 -45.17
N ALA A 276 -16.55 0.32 -45.54
CA ALA A 276 -17.07 -0.49 -46.62
C ALA A 276 -18.51 -0.97 -46.35
N ALA A 277 -18.77 -1.60 -45.19
CA ALA A 277 -20.10 -2.07 -44.81
C ALA A 277 -21.12 -0.92 -44.71
N GLN A 278 -20.71 0.23 -44.17
CA GLN A 278 -21.57 1.42 -44.12
C GLN A 278 -21.91 1.94 -45.53
N LYS A 279 -20.93 2.01 -46.44
CA LYS A 279 -21.14 2.41 -47.83
C LYS A 279 -22.09 1.46 -48.55
N ASP A 280 -21.93 0.16 -48.39
CA ASP A 280 -22.76 -0.81 -49.10
C ASP A 280 -24.20 -0.85 -48.56
N ALA A 281 -24.38 -0.71 -47.23
CA ALA A 281 -25.69 -0.50 -46.62
C ALA A 281 -26.35 0.82 -47.08
N ALA A 282 -25.56 1.89 -47.29
CA ALA A 282 -26.05 3.16 -47.81
C ALA A 282 -26.44 3.07 -49.30
N LYS A 283 -25.65 2.40 -50.14
CA LYS A 283 -25.97 2.12 -51.56
C LYS A 283 -27.26 1.29 -51.68
N LYS A 284 -27.42 0.24 -50.87
CA LYS A 284 -28.65 -0.56 -50.88
C LYS A 284 -29.88 0.28 -50.54
N ALA A 285 -29.78 1.18 -49.56
CA ALA A 285 -30.87 2.09 -49.22
C ALA A 285 -31.20 3.10 -50.34
N ILE A 286 -30.21 3.49 -51.16
CA ILE A 286 -30.43 4.28 -52.38
C ILE A 286 -31.17 3.46 -53.45
N ASP A 287 -30.81 2.19 -53.65
CA ASP A 287 -31.51 1.29 -54.59
C ASP A 287 -32.95 0.97 -54.16
N ASP A 288 -33.17 0.69 -52.88
CA ASP A 288 -34.49 0.42 -52.31
C ASP A 288 -35.43 1.63 -52.49
N GLU A 289 -34.92 2.84 -52.25
CA GLU A 289 -35.68 4.09 -52.40
C GLU A 289 -35.91 4.46 -53.88
N ALA A 290 -34.92 4.26 -54.75
CA ALA A 290 -35.07 4.47 -56.20
C ALA A 290 -36.17 3.55 -56.79
N ALA A 291 -36.18 2.27 -56.41
CA ALA A 291 -37.21 1.32 -56.83
C ALA A 291 -38.62 1.72 -56.33
N LYS A 292 -38.71 2.23 -55.10
CA LYS A 292 -39.96 2.76 -54.51
C LYS A 292 -40.48 3.99 -55.26
N VAL A 293 -39.61 4.96 -55.59
CA VAL A 293 -40.02 6.17 -56.32
C VAL A 293 -40.36 5.86 -57.78
N ILE A 294 -39.62 4.97 -58.45
CA ILE A 294 -39.96 4.44 -59.79
C ILE A 294 -41.38 3.84 -59.79
N LYS A 295 -41.71 3.03 -58.78
CA LYS A 295 -43.05 2.44 -58.64
C LYS A 295 -44.14 3.50 -58.42
N ALA A 296 -43.86 4.56 -57.67
CA ALA A 296 -44.80 5.68 -57.48
C ALA A 296 -45.06 6.43 -58.79
N ILE A 297 -44.01 6.71 -59.58
CA ILE A 297 -44.11 7.34 -60.91
C ILE A 297 -44.95 6.46 -61.87
N ASP A 298 -44.71 5.14 -61.89
CA ASP A 298 -45.48 4.22 -62.73
C ASP A 298 -46.96 4.15 -62.34
N GLN A 299 -47.27 4.26 -61.05
CA GLN A 299 -48.64 4.24 -60.53
C GLN A 299 -49.37 5.59 -60.61
N ASP A 300 -48.69 6.70 -60.95
CA ASP A 300 -49.29 8.03 -61.05
C ASP A 300 -50.22 8.13 -62.29
N PRO A 301 -51.53 8.44 -62.13
CA PRO A 301 -52.45 8.58 -63.26
C PRO A 301 -52.41 9.97 -63.91
N THR A 302 -51.66 10.92 -63.35
CA THR A 302 -51.54 12.31 -63.85
C THR A 302 -50.44 12.49 -64.89
N LEU A 303 -49.55 11.50 -65.03
CA LEU A 303 -48.38 11.53 -65.92
C LEU A 303 -48.60 10.72 -67.20
N THR A 304 -48.19 11.29 -68.33
CA THR A 304 -48.07 10.57 -69.60
C THR A 304 -46.86 9.62 -69.60
N ASP A 305 -46.86 8.61 -70.47
CA ASP A 305 -45.76 7.63 -70.56
C ASP A 305 -44.40 8.28 -70.83
N ALA A 306 -44.38 9.39 -71.59
CA ALA A 306 -43.18 10.18 -71.84
C ALA A 306 -42.66 10.89 -70.57
N GLU A 307 -43.55 11.47 -69.76
CA GLU A 307 -43.18 12.06 -68.47
C GLU A 307 -42.74 11.00 -67.46
N LYS A 308 -43.39 9.83 -67.44
CA LYS A 308 -42.97 8.68 -66.62
C LYS A 308 -41.59 8.18 -67.01
N ALA A 309 -41.31 8.03 -68.30
CA ALA A 309 -39.99 7.65 -68.79
C ALA A 309 -38.91 8.65 -68.37
N ALA A 310 -39.18 9.96 -68.53
CA ALA A 310 -38.25 11.02 -68.14
C ALA A 310 -37.99 11.05 -66.61
N GLN A 311 -39.03 10.97 -65.78
CA GLN A 311 -38.86 10.96 -64.32
C GLN A 311 -38.13 9.70 -63.83
N LYS A 312 -38.40 8.53 -64.39
CA LYS A 312 -37.66 7.29 -64.06
C LYS A 312 -36.19 7.37 -64.48
N GLN A 313 -35.87 7.98 -65.62
CA GLN A 313 -34.48 8.22 -66.02
C GLN A 313 -33.77 9.21 -65.07
N ALA A 314 -34.47 10.24 -64.59
CA ALA A 314 -33.93 11.18 -63.61
C ALA A 314 -33.68 10.52 -62.23
N VAL A 315 -34.58 9.64 -61.77
CA VAL A 315 -34.35 8.82 -60.56
C VAL A 315 -33.09 7.97 -60.68
N ALA A 316 -32.90 7.27 -61.81
CA ALA A 316 -31.71 6.46 -62.03
C ALA A 316 -30.41 7.29 -62.04
N ALA A 317 -30.42 8.45 -62.71
CA ALA A 317 -29.26 9.35 -62.76
C ALA A 317 -28.89 9.92 -61.38
N GLU A 318 -29.87 10.28 -60.56
CA GLU A 318 -29.62 10.78 -59.21
C GLU A 318 -29.22 9.66 -58.23
N ALA A 319 -29.73 8.44 -58.40
CA ALA A 319 -29.26 7.27 -57.66
C ALA A 319 -27.80 6.94 -57.95
N ASP A 320 -27.37 6.95 -59.22
CA ASP A 320 -25.96 6.79 -59.59
C ASP A 320 -25.05 7.89 -59.01
N LYS A 321 -25.54 9.14 -59.00
CA LYS A 321 -24.86 10.29 -58.40
C LYS A 321 -24.74 10.15 -56.88
N ALA A 322 -25.78 9.67 -56.20
CA ALA A 322 -25.76 9.36 -54.78
C ALA A 322 -24.79 8.23 -54.44
N LYS A 323 -24.77 7.13 -55.21
CA LYS A 323 -23.81 6.04 -55.04
C LYS A 323 -22.36 6.53 -55.18
N LYS A 324 -22.06 7.34 -56.20
CA LYS A 324 -20.73 7.96 -56.39
C LYS A 324 -20.33 8.87 -55.22
N ALA A 325 -21.27 9.63 -54.65
CA ALA A 325 -21.02 10.42 -53.45
C ALA A 325 -20.75 9.55 -52.20
N ILE A 326 -21.48 8.44 -52.04
CA ILE A 326 -21.23 7.44 -50.99
C ILE A 326 -19.86 6.78 -51.19
N ASP A 327 -19.46 6.43 -52.41
CA ASP A 327 -18.13 5.86 -52.69
C ASP A 327 -17.00 6.87 -52.41
N ALA A 328 -17.21 8.17 -52.64
CA ALA A 328 -16.26 9.23 -52.31
C ALA A 328 -16.17 9.57 -50.81
N ALA A 329 -17.14 9.16 -49.98
CA ALA A 329 -17.17 9.47 -48.55
C ALA A 329 -15.99 8.85 -47.77
N GLY A 330 -15.44 9.58 -46.81
CA GLY A 330 -14.24 9.17 -46.05
C GLY A 330 -14.52 8.62 -44.65
N ASN A 331 -15.71 8.86 -44.10
CA ASN A 331 -16.09 8.54 -42.73
C ASN A 331 -17.61 8.29 -42.61
N ALA A 332 -18.07 7.85 -41.44
CA ALA A 332 -19.48 7.53 -41.19
C ALA A 332 -20.43 8.71 -41.50
N ASP A 333 -20.10 9.92 -41.03
CA ASP A 333 -20.96 11.10 -41.24
C ASP A 333 -21.08 11.49 -42.72
N THR A 334 -20.00 11.43 -43.49
CA THR A 334 -20.05 11.71 -44.95
C THR A 334 -20.81 10.64 -45.72
N VAL A 335 -20.77 9.37 -45.30
CA VAL A 335 -21.63 8.30 -45.85
C VAL A 335 -23.11 8.60 -45.55
N ASN A 336 -23.43 8.94 -44.30
CA ASN A 336 -24.80 9.26 -43.88
C ASN A 336 -25.36 10.52 -44.56
N GLN A 337 -24.55 11.56 -44.72
CA GLN A 337 -24.92 12.78 -45.45
C GLN A 337 -25.15 12.51 -46.94
N ALA A 338 -24.26 11.76 -47.60
CA ALA A 338 -24.43 11.39 -49.02
C ALA A 338 -25.70 10.54 -49.24
N LYS A 339 -25.96 9.58 -48.35
CA LYS A 339 -27.20 8.78 -48.32
C LYS A 339 -28.45 9.66 -48.18
N ALA A 340 -28.47 10.56 -47.19
CA ALA A 340 -29.63 11.41 -46.92
C ALA A 340 -29.90 12.39 -48.07
N ALA A 341 -28.85 13.01 -48.63
CA ALA A 341 -28.96 13.89 -49.79
C ALA A 341 -29.47 13.14 -51.03
N GLY A 342 -28.95 11.93 -51.29
CA GLY A 342 -29.40 11.08 -52.39
C GLY A 342 -30.86 10.64 -52.26
N ILE A 343 -31.27 10.16 -51.09
CA ILE A 343 -32.67 9.79 -50.80
C ILE A 343 -33.61 10.99 -51.05
N LYS A 344 -33.24 12.20 -50.59
CA LYS A 344 -34.04 13.41 -50.85
C LYS A 344 -34.11 13.72 -52.34
N ALA A 345 -32.97 13.76 -53.02
CA ALA A 345 -32.90 14.15 -54.43
C ALA A 345 -33.59 13.13 -55.36
N ILE A 346 -33.64 11.84 -54.98
CA ILE A 346 -34.46 10.80 -55.63
C ILE A 346 -35.96 11.08 -55.46
N ASN A 347 -36.41 11.38 -54.23
CA ASN A 347 -37.82 11.72 -53.98
C ASN A 347 -38.26 13.00 -54.72
N ASP A 348 -37.37 14.00 -54.83
CA ASP A 348 -37.64 15.26 -55.56
C ASP A 348 -37.93 15.06 -57.07
N GLN A 349 -37.68 13.86 -57.64
CA GLN A 349 -37.93 13.56 -59.06
C GLN A 349 -39.40 13.19 -59.36
N HIS A 350 -40.14 12.62 -58.41
CA HIS A 350 -41.57 12.32 -58.64
C HIS A 350 -42.38 13.60 -58.50
N ARG A 351 -42.96 14.05 -59.60
CA ARG A 351 -43.71 15.31 -59.69
C ARG A 351 -44.96 15.06 -60.51
N SER A 352 -46.12 15.45 -60.01
CA SER A 352 -47.39 15.27 -60.72
C SER A 352 -47.42 16.02 -62.05
N GLY A 353 -48.19 15.49 -63.01
CA GLY A 353 -48.28 16.06 -64.35
C GLY A 353 -48.84 17.48 -64.35
N LYS A 354 -48.37 18.32 -65.28
CA LYS A 354 -48.94 19.67 -65.48
C LYS A 354 -50.32 19.52 -66.12
N GLY A 355 -51.32 19.37 -65.26
CA GLY A 355 -52.61 18.76 -65.56
C GLY A 355 -53.17 19.06 -66.94
N GLN A 356 -53.45 17.99 -67.70
CA GLN A 356 -54.33 18.07 -68.85
C GLN A 356 -55.62 18.76 -68.43
N LYS A 357 -56.03 19.79 -69.18
CA LYS A 357 -57.39 20.35 -69.02
C LYS A 357 -58.37 19.23 -69.31
N VAL A 358 -59.11 18.79 -68.28
CA VAL A 358 -60.24 17.86 -68.44
C VAL A 358 -61.17 18.41 -69.50
N THR A 359 -61.22 17.75 -70.66
CA THR A 359 -62.08 18.14 -71.78
C THR A 359 -63.52 17.86 -71.38
N LYS A 360 -64.18 18.92 -70.89
CA LYS A 360 -65.55 18.92 -70.38
C LYS A 360 -66.50 18.19 -71.34
N ALA A 361 -66.98 17.01 -70.93
CA ALA A 361 -68.04 16.31 -71.65
C ALA A 361 -69.31 17.17 -71.67
N THR A 362 -69.93 17.29 -72.84
CA THR A 362 -71.15 18.09 -73.03
C THR A 362 -72.37 17.36 -72.45
N PRO A 363 -73.20 18.00 -71.61
CA PRO A 363 -74.30 17.34 -70.91
C PRO A 363 -75.63 17.37 -71.67
N LEU A 364 -76.49 16.38 -71.44
CA LEU A 364 -77.92 16.37 -71.79
C LEU A 364 -78.66 15.31 -70.93
N PRO A 365 -79.96 15.48 -70.63
CA PRO A 365 -80.50 16.61 -69.87
C PRO A 365 -81.24 16.15 -68.59
N THR A 366 -81.35 17.05 -67.61
CA THR A 366 -82.24 16.86 -66.45
C THR A 366 -83.69 17.21 -66.79
N THR A 367 -84.64 16.30 -66.58
CA THR A 367 -86.04 16.63 -66.31
C THR A 367 -86.24 16.88 -64.81
N LYS A 368 -87.36 17.51 -64.41
CA LYS A 368 -87.48 18.21 -63.11
C LYS A 368 -88.87 18.03 -62.48
N ALA A 369 -88.88 17.87 -61.15
CA ALA A 369 -90.01 18.08 -60.23
C ALA A 369 -91.17 17.05 -60.28
N PRO A 370 -92.09 17.04 -59.29
CA PRO A 370 -92.09 17.74 -57.99
C PRO A 370 -92.52 16.86 -56.77
N GLU A 371 -92.75 17.53 -55.64
CA GLU A 371 -93.65 17.21 -54.52
C GLU A 371 -93.19 16.36 -53.32
N THR A 372 -93.57 16.87 -52.14
CA THR A 372 -93.56 16.25 -50.81
C THR A 372 -95.01 16.06 -50.39
N PRO A 373 -95.34 15.07 -49.55
CA PRO A 373 -95.97 15.48 -48.29
C PRO A 373 -95.66 14.60 -47.05
N ALA A 374 -95.98 15.17 -45.89
CA ALA A 374 -96.33 14.54 -44.62
C ALA A 374 -95.30 13.67 -43.84
N ALA A 375 -95.07 14.08 -42.59
CA ALA A 375 -94.63 13.21 -41.49
C ALA A 375 -95.87 12.75 -40.67
N PRO A 376 -95.74 11.83 -39.69
CA PRO A 376 -95.45 12.34 -38.33
C PRO A 376 -94.62 11.44 -37.40
N LYS A 377 -93.69 12.09 -36.69
CA LYS A 377 -93.41 11.98 -35.23
C LYS A 377 -93.51 10.62 -34.51
N THR A 378 -92.38 10.17 -33.97
CA THR A 378 -92.33 9.50 -32.65
C THR A 378 -91.24 10.16 -31.77
N LYS A 379 -91.28 9.92 -30.45
CA LYS A 379 -90.65 10.70 -29.36
C LYS A 379 -89.69 9.82 -28.54
N VAL A 380 -88.89 10.45 -27.65
CA VAL A 380 -88.13 9.94 -26.45
C VAL A 380 -86.59 10.03 -26.65
N ILE A 381 -85.84 10.94 -25.99
CA ILE A 381 -85.39 11.01 -24.56
C ILE A 381 -84.29 9.94 -24.28
N THR A 382 -83.08 10.19 -23.76
CA THR A 382 -82.39 11.38 -23.17
C THR A 382 -80.86 11.16 -23.01
N SER A 383 -80.10 12.23 -22.78
CA SER A 383 -78.86 12.29 -21.92
C SER A 383 -77.57 11.55 -22.37
N SER A 384 -76.36 11.96 -21.96
CA SER A 384 -75.90 13.19 -21.27
C SER A 384 -74.41 13.47 -21.55
N GLU A 385 -73.92 14.64 -21.12
CA GLU A 385 -72.52 15.05 -21.17
C GLU A 385 -71.60 14.22 -20.22
N GLY A 386 -70.28 14.35 -20.42
CA GLY A 386 -69.26 13.85 -19.48
C GLY A 386 -67.91 13.60 -20.17
N ASN A 387 -66.92 14.46 -19.94
CA ASN A 387 -65.61 14.37 -20.60
C ASN A 387 -64.45 14.54 -19.60
N LEU A 388 -63.42 13.68 -19.71
CA LEU A 388 -62.15 13.67 -18.95
C LEU A 388 -62.25 13.32 -17.43
N PRO A 389 -61.16 12.85 -16.75
CA PRO A 389 -59.75 12.91 -17.16
C PRO A 389 -58.89 11.61 -17.10
N LYS A 390 -57.73 11.75 -17.76
CA LYS A 390 -56.47 10.97 -17.84
C LYS A 390 -56.23 9.72 -16.97
N THR A 391 -55.99 8.62 -17.68
CA THR A 391 -54.87 7.66 -17.51
C THR A 391 -54.28 7.35 -18.92
N GLY A 392 -53.15 6.67 -19.12
CA GLY A 392 -52.24 5.98 -18.20
C GLY A 392 -50.88 5.58 -18.83
N GLU A 393 -50.40 4.38 -18.48
CA GLU A 393 -49.05 3.82 -18.71
C GLU A 393 -48.94 2.91 -19.96
N GLN A 394 -47.77 2.84 -20.61
CA GLN A 394 -47.40 1.79 -21.59
C GLN A 394 -45.92 1.38 -21.47
N GLN A 395 -45.67 0.06 -21.47
CA GLN A 395 -44.35 -0.57 -21.57
C GLN A 395 -44.21 -1.35 -22.89
N SER A 396 -43.01 -1.92 -23.11
CA SER A 396 -42.74 -3.07 -24.00
C SER A 396 -42.71 -2.72 -25.51
N LEU A 397 -41.99 -3.41 -26.40
CA LEU A 397 -40.87 -4.38 -26.30
C LEU A 397 -40.18 -4.43 -27.70
N TRP A 398 -39.02 -5.08 -27.84
CA TRP A 398 -38.81 -6.25 -28.73
C TRP A 398 -37.34 -6.71 -28.76
N MET A 399 -37.12 -8.03 -28.63
CA MET A 399 -35.82 -8.74 -28.69
C MET A 399 -35.59 -9.44 -30.05
N VAL A 400 -34.33 -9.77 -30.37
CA VAL A 400 -33.86 -10.88 -31.25
C VAL A 400 -32.29 -10.91 -31.23
N ILE A 401 -31.53 -11.96 -31.58
CA ILE A 401 -31.46 -13.40 -31.21
C ILE A 401 -30.19 -13.99 -31.90
N LEU A 402 -29.45 -15.02 -31.45
CA LEU A 402 -29.53 -15.88 -30.26
C LEU A 402 -28.32 -15.58 -29.31
N GLY A 403 -27.25 -16.36 -29.03
CA GLY A 403 -26.85 -17.78 -29.23
C GLY A 403 -25.37 -17.95 -29.62
N ALA A 404 -24.63 -19.03 -29.25
CA ALA A 404 -24.86 -20.10 -28.27
C ALA A 404 -23.54 -20.87 -27.97
N LEU A 405 -23.61 -21.90 -27.11
CA LEU A 405 -22.58 -22.92 -26.75
C LEU A 405 -21.48 -22.51 -25.74
N LEU A 406 -20.81 -23.45 -25.04
CA LEU A 406 -21.25 -24.59 -24.19
C LEU A 406 -20.01 -25.25 -23.56
N SER A 407 -19.94 -25.40 -22.23
CA SER A 407 -19.20 -26.50 -21.58
C SER A 407 -19.64 -26.68 -20.13
N LEU A 408 -19.47 -27.90 -19.61
CA LEU A 408 -19.89 -28.36 -18.28
C LEU A 408 -18.63 -28.74 -17.47
N PHE A 409 -18.62 -28.56 -16.15
CA PHE A 409 -18.74 -29.70 -15.20
C PHE A 409 -18.78 -29.27 -13.72
N SER A 410 -19.20 -30.20 -12.86
CA SER A 410 -19.46 -30.04 -11.41
C SER A 410 -18.23 -30.25 -10.53
N GLY A 411 -18.25 -29.76 -9.28
CA GLY A 411 -17.19 -30.05 -8.29
C GLY A 411 -17.62 -29.85 -6.82
N LEU A 412 -17.60 -30.94 -6.04
CA LEU A 412 -18.01 -31.05 -4.63
C LEU A 412 -17.30 -32.31 -4.02
N TRP A 413 -17.20 -32.57 -2.71
CA TRP A 413 -17.77 -31.94 -1.51
C TRP A 413 -16.87 -32.18 -0.29
N PHE A 414 -16.50 -31.12 0.45
CA PHE A 414 -15.86 -31.11 1.79
C PHE A 414 -14.49 -31.82 1.99
N ALA A 415 -13.71 -31.31 2.96
CA ALA A 415 -13.32 -32.04 4.19
C ALA A 415 -12.13 -31.38 4.93
N LYS A 416 -12.23 -31.21 6.27
CA LYS A 416 -11.07 -31.28 7.20
C LYS A 416 -11.48 -31.36 8.68
N LYS A 417 -11.14 -32.46 9.39
CA LYS A 417 -11.11 -32.50 10.87
C LYS A 417 -10.34 -33.72 11.43
N LYS A 418 -9.19 -33.47 12.08
CA LYS A 418 -8.42 -34.38 12.99
C LYS A 418 -7.90 -35.72 12.40
N ALA A 419 -6.88 -36.40 12.95
CA ALA A 419 -5.77 -36.02 13.85
C ALA A 419 -4.71 -37.17 13.88
N SER A 420 -3.66 -37.00 14.70
CA SER A 420 -2.58 -37.95 15.06
C SER A 420 -1.55 -38.29 13.98
N HIS A 421 -0.30 -37.89 14.25
CA HIS A 421 0.60 -38.80 14.96
C HIS A 421 1.20 -38.11 16.19
#